data_AF-W2SZE2-F1
#
_entry.id   AF-W2SZE2-F1
#
_cell.length_a   1.000
_cell.length_b   1.000
_cell.length_c   1.000
_cell.angle_alpha   90.00
_cell.angle_beta   90.00
_cell.angle_gamma   90.00
#
_symmetry.space_group_name_H-M   'P 1'
#
loop_
_entity.id
_entity.type
_entity.pdbx_description
1 polymer ?
#
loop_
_entity_poly.entity_id
_entity_poly.type
_entity_poly.pdbx_seq_one_letter_code
_entity_poly.pdbx_strand_id
1 'polypeptide(L)'
;MSVENGHEQIKENVDPCEIVPERNEIEWLKEEILKFTTVVSNPSVRLHLQAYSLLCKVIKQAEKLPEPFFKGIVKIVVTASAFRYSHKQSFKAVENLLNALAKHDSGATGRSLAQSVQTLFPLTPNIR
;
A
#
# COMPACT_ATOMS: atom_id res chain seq x y z
N MET A 1 -64.26 43.57 -5.61
CA MET A 1 -63.10 43.64 -6.52
C MET A 1 -61.88 43.86 -5.66
N SER A 2 -61.04 42.85 -5.49
CA SER A 2 -59.82 42.87 -4.68
C SER A 2 -58.63 42.41 -5.52
N VAL A 3 -57.53 43.13 -5.35
CA VAL A 3 -56.24 43.07 -6.05
C VAL A 3 -55.37 41.87 -5.62
N GLU A 4 -54.50 41.48 -6.56
CA GLU A 4 -53.15 40.88 -6.43
C GLU A 4 -52.93 39.68 -5.49
N ASN A 5 -52.34 38.58 -6.00
CA ASN A 5 -50.88 38.47 -6.04
C ASN A 5 -50.42 37.16 -6.72
N GLY A 6 -49.42 37.27 -7.58
CA GLY A 6 -48.77 36.14 -8.25
C GLY A 6 -47.96 35.28 -7.29
N HIS A 7 -47.94 33.98 -7.54
CA HIS A 7 -46.92 33.05 -7.06
C HIS A 7 -46.44 32.22 -8.25
N GLU A 8 -45.43 32.74 -8.94
CA GLU A 8 -44.56 31.93 -9.79
C GLU A 8 -43.72 31.05 -8.85
N GLN A 9 -44.06 29.76 -8.78
CA GLN A 9 -43.20 28.76 -8.15
C GLN A 9 -41.98 28.53 -9.04
N ILE A 10 -40.88 29.19 -8.69
CA ILE A 10 -39.55 28.92 -9.22
C ILE A 10 -39.20 27.48 -8.81
N LYS A 11 -39.07 26.62 -9.82
CA LYS A 11 -38.51 25.27 -9.70
C LYS A 11 -37.08 25.39 -9.20
N GLU A 12 -36.86 25.06 -7.94
CA GLU A 12 -35.55 24.78 -7.40
C GLU A 12 -35.11 23.40 -7.93
N ASN A 13 -34.53 23.39 -9.14
CA ASN A 13 -33.73 22.27 -9.60
C ASN A 13 -32.45 22.27 -8.77
N VAL A 14 -32.50 21.61 -7.61
CA VAL A 14 -31.31 21.23 -6.86
C VAL A 14 -30.66 20.11 -7.67
N ASP A 15 -29.70 20.49 -8.51
CA ASP A 15 -28.74 19.59 -9.11
C ASP A 15 -28.05 18.83 -7.95
N PRO A 16 -28.21 17.50 -7.82
CA PRO A 16 -27.34 16.74 -6.95
C PRO A 16 -26.00 16.71 -7.67
N CYS A 17 -25.17 17.73 -7.46
CA CYS A 17 -23.74 17.61 -7.67
C CYS A 17 -23.31 16.37 -6.89
N GLU A 18 -23.17 15.25 -7.61
CA GLU A 18 -22.54 14.04 -7.14
C GLU A 18 -21.19 14.47 -6.56
N ILE A 19 -21.12 14.54 -5.23
CA ILE A 19 -19.87 14.58 -4.50
C ILE A 19 -19.28 13.20 -4.75
N VAL A 20 -18.58 13.05 -5.87
CA VAL A 20 -17.72 11.90 -6.12
C VAL A 20 -16.78 11.86 -4.92
N PRO A 21 -16.85 10.84 -4.05
CA PRO A 21 -16.00 10.80 -2.89
C PRO A 21 -14.57 10.72 -3.42
N GLU A 22 -13.85 11.83 -3.28
CA GLU A 22 -12.43 11.94 -3.58
C GLU A 22 -11.76 10.87 -2.73
N ARG A 23 -11.46 9.73 -3.35
CA ARG A 23 -10.93 8.56 -2.64
C ARG A 23 -9.63 9.00 -2.00
N ASN A 24 -9.61 9.07 -0.67
CA ASN A 24 -8.41 9.40 0.08
C ASN A 24 -7.35 8.33 -0.22
N GLU A 25 -6.43 8.64 -1.13
CA GLU A 25 -5.42 7.71 -1.64
C GLU A 25 -4.58 7.12 -0.50
N ILE A 26 -4.30 7.92 0.54
CA ILE A 26 -3.53 7.49 1.71
C ILE A 26 -4.32 6.47 2.53
N GLU A 27 -5.62 6.68 2.75
CA GLU A 27 -6.45 5.70 3.46
C GLU A 27 -6.59 4.41 2.66
N TRP A 28 -6.82 4.52 1.35
CA TRP A 28 -6.84 3.37 0.47
C TRP A 28 -5.53 2.57 0.52
N LEU A 29 -4.37 3.25 0.45
CA LEU A 29 -3.06 2.59 0.55
C LEU A 29 -2.88 1.88 1.90
N LYS A 30 -3.30 2.51 3.00
CA LYS A 30 -3.27 1.88 4.33
C LYS A 30 -4.11 0.62 4.37
N GLU A 31 -5.31 0.64 3.81
CA GLU A 31 -6.19 -0.53 3.75
C GLU A 31 -5.56 -1.67 2.94
N GLU A 32 -5.00 -1.39 1.76
CA GLU A 32 -4.37 -2.41 0.94
C GLU A 32 -3.12 -3.01 1.59
N ILE A 33 -2.31 -2.18 2.27
CA ILE A 33 -1.15 -2.65 3.04
C ILE A 33 -1.60 -3.49 4.24
N LEU A 34 -2.70 -3.11 4.89
CA LEU A 34 -3.27 -3.90 6.00
C LEU A 34 -3.73 -5.27 5.50
N LYS A 35 -4.48 -5.34 4.40
CA LYS A 35 -4.90 -6.60 3.75
C LYS A 35 -3.70 -7.46 3.36
N PHE A 36 -2.64 -6.85 2.84
CA PHE A 36 -1.40 -7.57 2.55
C PHE A 36 -0.78 -8.18 3.81
N THR A 37 -0.71 -7.40 4.89
CA THR A 37 -0.08 -7.81 6.16
C THR A 37 -0.79 -8.98 6.82
N THR A 38 -2.13 -9.06 6.71
CA THR A 38 -2.91 -10.18 7.27
C THR A 38 -2.68 -11.49 6.52
N VAL A 39 -2.30 -11.44 5.23
CA VAL A 39 -2.13 -12.62 4.37
C VAL A 39 -0.67 -13.04 4.28
N VAL A 40 0.28 -12.10 4.30
CA VAL A 40 1.69 -12.37 4.02
C VAL A 40 2.38 -13.24 5.08
N SER A 41 1.76 -13.41 6.24
CA SER A 41 2.15 -14.32 7.32
C SER A 41 1.42 -15.68 7.28
N ASN A 42 0.63 -15.98 6.25
CA ASN A 42 0.03 -17.30 6.02
C ASN A 42 1.02 -18.28 5.32
N PRO A 43 1.22 -19.52 5.78
CA PRO A 43 2.23 -20.44 5.21
C PRO A 43 1.95 -20.90 3.76
N SER A 44 0.77 -20.61 3.20
CA SER A 44 0.44 -20.95 1.82
C SER A 44 1.24 -20.12 0.81
N VAL A 45 2.09 -20.80 0.02
CA VAL A 45 2.82 -20.19 -1.11
C VAL A 45 1.85 -19.51 -2.09
N ARG A 46 0.70 -20.13 -2.36
CA ARG A 46 -0.31 -19.55 -3.27
C ARG A 46 -0.83 -18.21 -2.76
N LEU A 47 -1.20 -18.13 -1.48
CA LEU A 47 -1.70 -16.89 -0.88
C LEU A 47 -0.61 -15.82 -0.82
N HIS A 48 0.63 -16.21 -0.56
CA HIS A 48 1.79 -15.32 -0.62
C HIS A 48 1.94 -14.71 -2.02
N LEU A 49 1.98 -15.52 -3.09
CA LEU A 49 2.10 -15.01 -4.46
C LEU A 49 0.96 -14.06 -4.84
N GLN A 50 -0.27 -14.38 -4.43
CA GLN A 50 -1.43 -13.52 -4.67
C GLN A 50 -1.32 -12.17 -3.94
N ALA A 51 -0.94 -12.19 -2.66
CA ALA A 51 -0.78 -10.98 -1.84
C ALA A 51 0.30 -10.05 -2.41
N TYR A 52 1.47 -10.58 -2.78
CA TYR A 52 2.55 -9.79 -3.39
C TYR A 52 2.15 -9.23 -4.76
N SER A 53 1.46 -10.03 -5.58
CA SER A 53 0.98 -9.59 -6.90
C SER A 53 -0.02 -8.44 -6.77
N LEU A 54 -0.95 -8.54 -5.82
CA LEU A 54 -1.94 -7.49 -5.55
C LEU A 54 -1.25 -6.20 -5.06
N LEU A 55 -0.37 -6.31 -4.05
CA LEU A 55 0.33 -5.13 -3.53
C LEU A 55 1.23 -4.49 -4.60
N CYS A 56 1.87 -5.26 -5.47
CA CYS A 56 2.61 -4.72 -6.61
C CYS A 56 1.73 -3.87 -7.54
N LYS A 57 0.47 -4.26 -7.77
CA LYS A 57 -0.47 -3.49 -8.59
C LYS A 57 -0.86 -2.19 -7.88
N VAL A 58 -1.18 -2.28 -6.58
CA VAL A 58 -1.51 -1.14 -5.74
C VAL A 58 -0.39 -0.10 -5.76
N ILE A 59 0.85 -0.53 -5.52
CA ILE A 59 2.01 0.38 -5.52
C ILE A 59 2.17 1.05 -6.88
N LYS A 60 2.11 0.29 -7.97
CA LYS A 60 2.23 0.86 -9.33
C LYS A 60 1.10 1.82 -9.72
N GLN A 61 -0.05 1.73 -9.05
CA GLN A 61 -1.20 2.61 -9.27
C GLN A 61 -1.14 3.87 -8.41
N ALA A 62 -0.42 3.83 -7.29
CA ALA A 62 -0.24 4.98 -6.42
C ALA A 62 0.54 6.06 -7.18
N GLU A 63 0.03 7.29 -7.21
CA GLU A 63 0.75 8.39 -7.85
C GLU A 63 1.96 8.79 -6.99
N LYS A 64 1.73 8.87 -5.68
CA LYS A 64 2.76 9.19 -4.70
C LYS A 64 2.71 8.23 -3.53
N LEU A 65 3.88 7.70 -3.18
CA LEU A 65 4.04 6.87 -2.00
C LEU A 65 4.77 7.66 -0.90
N PRO A 66 4.12 7.95 0.24
CA PRO A 66 4.82 8.54 1.38
C PRO A 66 5.96 7.67 1.94
N GLU A 67 7.06 8.28 2.38
CA GLU A 67 8.25 7.58 2.92
C GLU A 67 7.94 6.52 4.01
N PRO A 68 7.00 6.77 4.96
CA PRO A 68 6.65 5.78 5.98
C PRO A 68 6.15 4.44 5.41
N PHE A 69 5.52 4.45 4.24
CA PHE A 69 5.03 3.22 3.60
C PHE A 69 6.18 2.36 3.08
N PHE A 70 7.24 2.95 2.52
CA PHE A 70 8.43 2.18 2.11
C PHE A 70 9.00 1.43 3.29
N LYS A 71 9.24 2.13 4.40
CA LYS A 71 9.79 1.53 5.63
C LYS A 71 8.89 0.41 6.14
N GLY A 72 7.59 0.65 6.22
CA GLY A 72 6.61 -0.33 6.70
C GLY A 72 6.54 -1.58 5.82
N ILE A 73 6.34 -1.40 4.51
CA ILE A 73 6.22 -2.51 3.54
C ILE A 73 7.51 -3.31 3.50
N VAL A 74 8.67 -2.66 3.37
CA VAL A 74 9.96 -3.36 3.30
C VAL A 74 10.21 -4.15 4.57
N LYS A 75 9.94 -3.59 5.75
CA LYS A 75 10.08 -4.31 7.02
C LYS A 75 9.22 -5.58 7.05
N ILE A 76 7.94 -5.47 6.69
CA ILE A 76 7.02 -6.62 6.64
C ILE A 76 7.53 -7.69 5.67
N VAL A 77 7.94 -7.28 4.47
CA VAL A 77 8.40 -8.18 3.41
C VAL A 77 9.67 -8.92 3.81
N VAL A 78 10.67 -8.20 4.33
CA VAL A 78 11.95 -8.77 4.76
C VAL A 78 11.73 -9.70 5.96
N THR A 79 10.88 -9.32 6.91
CA THR A 79 10.52 -10.17 8.06
C THR A 79 9.82 -11.44 7.59
N ALA A 80 8.79 -11.33 6.74
CA ALA A 80 8.08 -12.48 6.19
C ALA A 80 9.02 -13.39 5.39
N SER A 81 9.94 -12.81 4.61
CA SER A 81 10.94 -13.56 3.84
C SER A 81 11.92 -14.30 4.75
N ALA A 82 12.32 -13.69 5.87
CA ALA A 82 13.28 -14.26 6.80
C ALA A 82 12.84 -15.61 7.40
N PHE A 83 11.53 -15.79 7.55
CA PHE A 83 10.93 -17.01 8.11
C PHE A 83 10.43 -18.01 7.04
N ARG A 84 10.62 -17.76 5.73
CA ARG A 84 9.93 -18.48 4.63
C ARG A 84 10.84 -18.99 3.50
N TYR A 85 12.09 -19.33 3.83
CA TYR A 85 13.20 -19.51 2.88
C TYR A 85 13.15 -20.69 1.88
N SER A 86 12.09 -21.49 1.82
CA SER A 86 12.15 -22.75 1.07
C SER A 86 11.66 -22.68 -0.39
N HIS A 87 11.03 -21.59 -0.82
CA HIS A 87 10.35 -21.54 -2.12
C HIS A 87 10.86 -20.41 -3.05
N LYS A 88 11.53 -20.80 -4.15
CA LYS A 88 12.05 -19.88 -5.19
C LYS A 88 11.01 -18.87 -5.70
N GLN A 89 9.75 -19.29 -5.84
CA GLN A 89 8.67 -18.43 -6.32
C GLN A 89 8.35 -17.29 -5.33
N SER A 90 8.38 -17.58 -4.03
CA SER A 90 8.18 -16.57 -2.99
C SER A 90 9.29 -15.52 -3.00
N PHE A 91 10.55 -15.92 -3.25
CA PHE A 91 11.65 -14.96 -3.45
C PHE A 91 11.44 -14.07 -4.64
N LYS A 92 11.00 -14.62 -5.77
CA LYS A 92 10.73 -13.81 -6.96
C LYS A 92 9.61 -12.81 -6.73
N ALA A 93 8.58 -13.18 -5.97
CA ALA A 93 7.50 -12.27 -5.60
C ALA A 93 7.98 -11.11 -4.72
N VAL A 94 8.85 -11.39 -3.75
CA VAL A 94 9.51 -10.39 -2.90
C VAL A 94 10.35 -9.43 -3.74
N GLU A 95 11.22 -9.97 -4.61
CA GLU A 95 12.06 -9.19 -5.52
C GLU A 95 11.22 -8.25 -6.40
N ASN A 96 10.12 -8.76 -6.98
CA ASN A 96 9.22 -7.98 -7.81
C ASN A 96 8.59 -6.80 -7.05
N LEU A 97 8.24 -6.99 -5.78
CA LEU A 97 7.68 -5.93 -4.95
C LEU A 97 8.72 -4.88 -4.55
N LEU A 98 9.93 -5.32 -4.18
CA LEU A 98 11.04 -4.39 -3.91
C LEU A 98 11.39 -3.57 -5.16
N ASN A 99 11.37 -4.19 -6.34
CA ASN A 99 11.56 -3.48 -7.61
C ASN A 99 10.42 -2.50 -7.91
N ALA A 100 9.18 -2.83 -7.56
CA ALA A 100 8.06 -1.89 -7.71
C ALA A 100 8.25 -0.66 -6.81
N LEU A 101 8.61 -0.86 -5.53
CA LEU A 101 8.94 0.23 -4.61
C LEU A 101 10.11 1.08 -5.11
N ALA A 102 11.19 0.44 -5.57
CA ALA A 102 12.38 1.15 -6.04
C ALA A 102 12.12 2.03 -7.28
N LYS A 103 11.07 1.75 -8.06
CA LYS A 103 10.63 2.63 -9.16
C LYS A 103 9.97 3.92 -8.67
N HIS A 104 9.37 3.92 -7.48
CA HIS A 104 8.87 5.15 -6.85
C HIS A 104 9.99 5.92 -6.16
N ASP A 105 10.78 5.24 -5.34
CA ASP A 105 11.95 5.81 -4.67
C ASP A 105 12.96 4.71 -4.33
N SER A 106 14.01 4.64 -5.13
CA SER A 106 15.10 3.67 -4.95
C SER A 106 15.92 3.95 -3.68
N GLY A 107 16.08 5.22 -3.30
CA GLY A 107 16.81 5.62 -2.10
C GLY A 107 16.09 5.22 -0.83
N ALA A 108 14.80 5.55 -0.72
CA ALA A 108 13.97 5.17 0.42
C ALA A 108 13.84 3.64 0.55
N THR A 109 13.67 2.95 -0.59
CA THR A 109 13.60 1.47 -0.63
C THR A 109 14.91 0.85 -0.14
N GLY A 110 16.05 1.31 -0.67
CA GLY A 110 17.38 0.81 -0.30
C GLY A 110 17.72 1.04 1.17
N ARG A 111 17.47 2.25 1.69
CA ARG A 111 17.66 2.58 3.12
C ARG A 111 16.80 1.69 4.01
N SER A 112 15.52 1.54 3.66
CA SER A 112 14.56 0.72 4.41
C SER A 112 14.97 -0.77 4.41
N LEU A 113 15.47 -1.26 3.29
CA LEU A 113 15.95 -2.65 3.14
C LEU A 113 17.17 -2.89 4.02
N ALA A 114 18.18 -2.03 3.92
CA ALA A 114 19.40 -2.12 4.73
C ALA A 114 19.07 -2.11 6.23
N GLN A 115 18.23 -1.19 6.69
CA GLN A 115 17.78 -1.11 8.08
C GLN A 115 17.02 -2.38 8.52
N SER A 116 16.15 -2.92 7.65
CA SER A 116 15.37 -4.13 7.96
C SER A 116 16.24 -5.36 8.08
N VAL A 117 17.25 -5.51 7.19
CA VAL A 117 18.23 -6.59 7.26
C VAL A 117 19.10 -6.48 8.51
N GLN A 118 19.64 -5.30 8.81
CA GLN A 118 20.43 -5.07 10.02
C GLN A 118 19.64 -5.37 11.31
N THR A 119 18.33 -5.09 11.31
CA THR A 119 17.46 -5.38 12.46
C THR A 119 17.25 -6.89 12.64
N LEU A 120 17.08 -7.64 11.55
CA LEU A 120 16.87 -9.10 11.61
C LEU A 120 18.15 -9.89 11.87
N PHE A 121 19.27 -9.39 11.35
CA PHE A 121 20.59 -9.97 11.50
C PHE A 121 21.49 -8.94 12.16
N PRO A 122 21.31 -8.70 13.48
CA PRO A 122 22.18 -7.79 14.19
C PRO A 122 23.60 -8.31 14.02
N LEU A 123 24.44 -7.50 13.37
CA LEU A 123 25.86 -7.75 13.26
C LEU A 123 26.43 -7.56 14.67
N THR A 124 26.38 -8.60 15.49
CA THR A 124 27.17 -8.64 16.71
C THR A 124 28.62 -8.49 16.26
N PRO A 125 29.38 -7.51 16.78
CA PRO A 125 30.80 -7.45 16.54
C PRO A 125 31.41 -8.70 17.15
N ASN A 126 31.62 -9.72 16.31
CA ASN A 126 32.48 -10.83 16.64
C ASN A 126 33.89 -10.26 16.65
N ILE A 127 34.58 -10.43 17.77
CA ILE A 127 35.98 -10.06 18.08
C ILE A 127 36.09 -8.79 18.96
N ARG A 128 36.34 -9.04 20.25
CA ARG A 128 37.20 -8.23 21.12
C ARG A 128 38.55 -8.93 21.21
#